data_AF-A0A935K3I4-F1
#
_entry.id   AF-A0A935K3I4-F1
#
_cell.length_a   1.000
_cell.length_b   1.000
_cell.length_c   1.000
_cell.angle_alpha   90.00
_cell.angle_beta   90.00
_cell.angle_gamma   90.00
#
_symmetry.space_group_name_H-M   'P 1'
#
loop_
_entity.id
_entity.type
_entity.pdbx_description
1 polymer ?
#
loop_
_entity_poly.entity_id
_entity_poly.type
_entity_poly.pdbx_seq_one_letter_code
_entity_poly.pdbx_strand_id
1 'polypeptide(L)'
;MNDYSFTDKTVDAGSYTYRLMQKDFDGTFAYSQEVEVDIDLPLDYSLDQNYPNPFNPTTTIRYAIPEDNFVSIKLYDVLGNEVITLVNEQKQAGRYEMLFNASNIASGVYYYQINSGSFTQTRKLMLMK
;
A
#
# COMPACT_ATOMS: atom_id res chain seq x y z
N MET A 1 5.91 -21.94 23.44
CA MET A 1 5.43 -20.54 23.50
C MET A 1 4.62 -20.37 22.24
N ASN A 2 3.32 -20.09 22.36
CA ASN A 2 2.48 -19.86 21.19
C ASN A 2 2.53 -18.36 20.91
N ASP A 3 2.97 -18.00 19.71
CA ASP A 3 2.94 -16.62 19.24
C ASP A 3 1.60 -16.38 18.55
N TYR A 4 0.89 -15.35 18.98
CA TYR A 4 -0.36 -14.91 18.35
C TYR A 4 -0.15 -13.56 17.70
N SER A 5 -0.65 -13.40 16.48
CA SER A 5 -0.64 -12.14 15.75
C SER A 5 -2.02 -11.81 15.23
N PHE A 6 -2.41 -10.54 15.33
CA PHE A 6 -3.60 -9.99 14.71
C PHE A 6 -3.20 -8.78 13.86
N THR A 7 -3.76 -8.67 12.65
CA THR A 7 -3.57 -7.51 11.78
C THR A 7 -4.92 -6.88 11.49
N ASP A 8 -5.12 -5.66 11.97
CA ASP A 8 -6.21 -4.81 11.55
C ASP A 8 -5.85 -4.11 10.24
N LYS A 9 -6.63 -4.30 9.18
CA LYS A 9 -6.36 -3.75 7.84
C LYS A 9 -7.29 -2.59 7.46
N THR A 10 -8.25 -2.26 8.32
CA THR A 10 -9.35 -1.33 8.02
C THR A 10 -9.39 -0.25 9.10
N VAL A 11 -8.29 0.47 9.22
CA VAL A 11 -8.13 1.56 10.17
C VAL A 11 -8.01 2.87 9.41
N ASP A 12 -8.84 3.83 9.81
CA ASP A 12 -8.79 5.20 9.31
C ASP A 12 -7.81 6.01 10.16
N ALA A 13 -7.63 7.29 9.83
CA ALA A 13 -6.87 8.18 10.68
C ALA A 13 -7.58 8.38 12.03
N GLY A 14 -6.83 8.26 13.13
CA GLY A 14 -7.35 8.37 14.48
C GLY A 14 -6.52 7.62 15.51
N SER A 15 -6.93 7.75 16.76
CA SER A 15 -6.32 7.05 17.90
C SER A 15 -7.07 5.76 18.19
N TYR A 16 -6.34 4.65 18.23
CA TYR A 16 -6.88 3.33 18.52
C TYR A 16 -6.23 2.73 19.75
N THR A 17 -7.01 2.01 20.55
CA THR A 17 -6.51 1.24 21.69
C THR A 17 -6.77 -0.24 21.44
N TYR A 18 -5.71 -1.03 21.41
CA TYR A 18 -5.77 -2.48 21.21
C TYR A 18 -5.38 -3.23 22.48
N ARG A 19 -6.06 -4.35 22.74
CA ARG A 19 -5.67 -5.35 23.75
C ARG A 19 -6.15 -6.73 23.34
N LEU A 20 -5.42 -7.76 23.77
CA LEU A 20 -5.80 -9.16 23.54
C LEU A 20 -6.61 -9.68 24.71
N MET A 21 -7.60 -10.53 24.44
CA MET A 21 -8.31 -11.31 25.44
C MET A 21 -7.89 -12.78 25.31
N GLN A 22 -7.24 -13.30 26.34
CA GLN A 22 -6.96 -14.73 26.48
C GLN A 22 -8.11 -15.37 27.25
N LYS A 23 -8.62 -16.50 26.76
CA LYS A 23 -9.62 -17.32 27.46
C LYS A 23 -9.06 -18.72 27.66
N ASP A 24 -9.01 -19.17 28.91
CA ASP A 24 -8.55 -20.51 29.27
C ASP A 24 -9.68 -21.55 29.13
N PHE A 25 -9.33 -22.84 29.13
CA PHE A 25 -10.29 -23.94 28.93
C PHE A 25 -11.35 -24.03 30.04
N ASP A 26 -11.07 -23.50 31.22
CA ASP A 26 -12.00 -23.41 32.34
C ASP A 26 -12.97 -22.22 32.23
N GLY A 27 -12.84 -21.42 31.17
CA GLY A 27 -13.68 -20.26 30.90
C GLY A 27 -13.20 -18.97 31.55
N THR A 28 -12.13 -18.99 32.35
CA THR A 28 -11.49 -17.77 32.85
C THR A 28 -10.86 -16.99 31.70
N PHE A 29 -10.77 -15.67 31.85
CA PHE A 29 -10.16 -14.82 30.84
C PHE A 29 -9.30 -13.73 31.47
N ALA A 30 -8.27 -13.32 30.74
CA ALA A 30 -7.38 -12.23 31.08
C ALA A 30 -7.19 -11.32 29.88
N TYR A 31 -6.93 -10.03 30.13
CA TYR A 31 -6.57 -9.08 29.09
C TYR A 31 -5.06 -8.83 29.11
N SER A 32 -4.48 -8.58 27.93
CA SER A 32 -3.13 -8.00 27.84
C SER A 32 -3.14 -6.54 28.33
N GLN A 33 -1.95 -5.94 28.43
CA GLN A 33 -1.84 -4.50 28.49
C GLN A 33 -2.45 -3.85 27.24
N GLU A 34 -2.94 -2.63 27.40
CA GLU A 34 -3.45 -1.80 26.31
C GLU A 34 -2.27 -1.19 25.54
N VAL A 35 -2.40 -1.16 24.22
CA VAL A 35 -1.47 -0.52 23.30
C VAL A 35 -2.24 0.58 22.57
N GLU A 36 -1.80 1.82 22.75
CA GLU A 36 -2.32 2.97 22.01
C GLU A 36 -1.53 3.16 20.72
N VAL A 37 -2.24 3.40 19.62
CA VAL A 37 -1.66 3.62 18.29
C VAL A 37 -2.38 4.81 17.67
N ASP A 38 -1.62 5.83 17.32
CA ASP A 38 -2.10 6.97 16.54
C ASP A 38 -1.81 6.74 15.05
N ILE A 39 -2.84 6.88 14.23
CA ILE A 39 -2.75 6.78 12.79
C ILE A 39 -2.97 8.17 12.21
N ASP A 40 -1.87 8.80 11.81
CA ASP A 40 -1.90 10.11 11.18
C ASP A 40 -2.09 10.01 9.67
N LEU A 41 -2.85 10.97 9.12
CA LEU A 41 -2.87 11.19 7.68
C LEU A 41 -1.48 11.56 7.16
N PRO A 42 -1.13 11.15 5.93
CA PRO A 42 0.10 11.63 5.31
C PRO A 42 0.04 13.16 5.12
N LEU A 43 1.16 13.84 5.36
CA LEU A 43 1.26 15.29 5.17
C LEU A 43 1.57 15.65 3.72
N ASP A 44 2.20 14.74 2.99
CA ASP A 44 2.67 14.95 1.63
C ASP A 44 2.21 13.82 0.71
N TYR A 45 2.12 14.14 -0.58
CA TYR A 45 1.99 13.13 -1.62
C TYR A 45 3.27 12.30 -1.73
N SER A 46 3.13 10.99 -1.94
CA SER A 46 4.28 10.13 -2.23
C SER A 46 3.95 8.99 -3.19
N LEU A 47 4.94 8.60 -4.00
CA LEU A 47 5.00 7.35 -4.73
C LEU A 47 6.32 6.66 -4.41
N ASP A 48 6.22 5.57 -3.67
CA ASP A 48 7.38 4.83 -3.20
C ASP A 48 7.95 3.97 -4.32
N GLN A 49 9.24 3.62 -4.19
CA GLN A 49 9.84 2.59 -5.02
C GLN A 49 9.14 1.26 -4.76
N ASN A 50 8.69 0.60 -5.83
CA ASN A 50 8.04 -0.70 -5.72
C ASN A 50 8.99 -1.71 -5.06
N TYR A 51 8.45 -2.62 -4.25
CA TYR A 51 9.23 -3.67 -3.59
C TYR A 51 8.55 -5.04 -3.73
N PRO A 52 9.30 -6.09 -4.14
CA PRO A 52 10.71 -6.06 -4.57
C PRO A 52 10.95 -5.28 -5.87
N ASN A 53 12.18 -4.83 -6.11
CA ASN A 53 12.61 -4.30 -7.42
C ASN A 53 14.12 -4.57 -7.61
N PRO A 54 14.55 -5.39 -8.59
CA PRO A 54 13.74 -6.07 -9.60
C PRO A 54 12.73 -7.08 -9.02
N PHE A 55 11.68 -7.42 -9.78
CA PHE A 55 10.61 -8.31 -9.31
C PHE A 55 10.21 -9.40 -10.33
N ASN A 56 9.58 -10.48 -9.83
CA ASN A 56 9.08 -11.60 -10.63
C ASN A 56 7.87 -12.31 -9.98
N PRO A 57 6.69 -12.37 -10.64
CA PRO A 57 6.11 -11.35 -11.50
C PRO A 57 5.33 -10.32 -10.68
N THR A 58 5.37 -10.42 -9.34
CA THR A 58 4.60 -9.58 -8.42
C THR A 58 5.48 -8.59 -7.68
N THR A 59 4.98 -7.38 -7.52
CA THR A 59 5.59 -6.34 -6.68
C THR A 59 4.51 -5.58 -5.95
N THR A 60 4.88 -4.95 -4.85
CA THR A 60 4.01 -4.03 -4.12
C THR A 60 4.33 -2.59 -4.53
N ILE A 61 3.31 -1.79 -4.79
CA ILE A 61 3.43 -0.34 -5.01
C ILE A 61 2.71 0.37 -3.87
N ARG A 62 3.39 1.32 -3.24
CA ARG A 62 2.87 2.14 -2.15
C ARG A 62 2.84 3.60 -2.56
N TYR A 63 1.79 4.29 -2.15
CA TYR A 63 1.62 5.72 -2.38
C TYR A 63 0.80 6.35 -1.26
N ALA A 64 0.92 7.65 -1.10
CA ALA A 64 0.18 8.42 -0.11
C ALA A 64 -0.40 9.69 -0.75
N ILE A 65 -1.60 10.09 -0.31
CA ILE A 65 -2.22 11.36 -0.68
C ILE A 65 -2.70 12.08 0.59
N PRO A 66 -2.40 13.38 0.77
CA PRO A 66 -2.73 14.12 1.99
C PRO A 66 -4.17 14.64 2.03
N GLU A 67 -4.87 14.61 0.89
CA GLU A 67 -6.24 15.09 0.74
C GLU A 67 -7.03 14.21 -0.23
N ASP A 68 -8.35 14.24 -0.10
CA ASP A 68 -9.28 13.53 -0.99
C ASP A 68 -9.11 14.02 -2.43
N ASN A 69 -8.73 13.13 -3.33
CA ASN A 69 -8.42 13.51 -4.70
C ASN A 69 -8.56 12.34 -5.68
N PHE A 70 -8.68 12.65 -6.96
CA PHE A 70 -8.65 11.66 -8.02
C PHE A 70 -7.21 11.16 -8.19
N VAL A 71 -7.02 9.85 -8.18
CA VAL A 71 -5.71 9.22 -8.34
C VAL A 71 -5.69 8.39 -9.61
N SER A 72 -4.71 8.67 -10.47
CA SER A 72 -4.39 7.84 -11.64
C SER A 72 -2.97 7.32 -11.52
N ILE A 73 -2.80 5.99 -11.47
CA ILE A 73 -1.50 5.34 -11.54
C ILE A 73 -1.45 4.53 -12.83
N LYS A 74 -0.47 4.82 -13.68
CA LYS A 74 -0.33 4.21 -15.00
C LYS A 74 1.09 3.70 -15.20
N LEU A 75 1.22 2.61 -15.95
CA LEU A 75 2.48 2.02 -16.35
C LEU A 75 2.77 2.37 -17.80
N TYR A 76 4.02 2.74 -18.07
CA TYR A 76 4.54 3.13 -19.37
C TYR A 76 5.78 2.31 -19.73
N ASP A 77 5.95 2.03 -21.01
CA ASP A 77 7.19 1.47 -21.54
C ASP A 77 8.28 2.54 -21.69
N VAL A 78 9.48 2.14 -22.14
CA VAL A 78 10.61 3.06 -22.34
C VAL A 78 10.40 4.09 -23.45
N LEU A 79 9.41 3.88 -24.32
CA LEU A 79 9.04 4.81 -25.39
C LEU A 79 7.94 5.78 -24.95
N GLY A 80 7.39 5.61 -23.74
CA GLY A 80 6.32 6.43 -23.19
C GLY A 80 4.91 5.95 -23.58
N ASN A 81 4.77 4.75 -24.17
CA ASN A 81 3.45 4.19 -24.45
C ASN A 81 2.81 3.68 -23.16
N GLU A 82 1.54 4.01 -22.94
CA GLU A 82 0.77 3.45 -21.82
C GLU A 82 0.57 1.94 -22.03
N VAL A 83 1.02 1.15 -21.06
CA VAL A 83 0.92 -0.32 -21.07
C VAL A 83 -0.32 -0.77 -20.32
N ILE A 84 -0.54 -0.23 -19.12
CA ILE A 84 -1.70 -0.57 -18.28
C ILE A 84 -2.00 0.56 -17.29
N THR A 85 -3.27 0.77 -16.99
CA THR A 85 -3.73 1.60 -15.88
C THR A 85 -3.89 0.74 -14.63
N LEU A 86 -3.19 1.09 -13.55
CA LEU A 86 -3.14 0.37 -12.28
C LEU A 86 -4.18 0.90 -11.27
N VAL A 87 -4.38 2.21 -11.23
CA VAL A 87 -5.38 2.91 -10.39
C VAL A 87 -6.00 4.02 -11.23
N ASN A 88 -7.31 4.23 -11.11
CA ASN A 88 -8.02 5.31 -11.81
C ASN A 88 -9.36 5.63 -11.12
N GLU A 89 -9.31 6.17 -9.91
CA GLU A 89 -10.50 6.39 -9.08
C GLU A 89 -10.30 7.53 -8.07
N GLN A 90 -11.40 7.98 -7.47
CA GLN A 90 -11.37 8.89 -6.31
C GLN A 90 -10.84 8.13 -5.08
N LYS A 91 -9.92 8.75 -4.35
CA LYS A 91 -9.34 8.23 -3.11
C LYS A 91 -9.44 9.29 -2.02
N GLN A 92 -9.59 8.83 -0.79
CA GLN A 92 -9.56 9.70 0.39
C GLN A 92 -8.12 9.96 0.84
N ALA A 93 -7.90 10.97 1.68
CA ALA A 93 -6.62 11.17 2.33
C ALA A 93 -6.15 9.88 3.03
N GLY A 94 -4.93 9.44 2.76
CA GLY A 94 -4.44 8.18 3.31
C GLY A 94 -3.21 7.60 2.61
N ARG A 95 -2.74 6.48 3.18
CA ARG A 95 -1.67 5.65 2.61
C ARG A 95 -2.28 4.41 1.98
N TYR A 96 -1.81 4.07 0.80
CA TYR A 96 -2.34 2.97 0.01
C TYR A 96 -1.24 2.01 -0.40
N GLU A 97 -1.60 0.73 -0.44
CA GLU A 97 -0.76 -0.35 -0.93
C GLU A 97 -1.53 -1.16 -1.97
N MET A 98 -0.88 -1.49 -3.08
CA MET A 98 -1.44 -2.42 -4.05
C MET A 98 -0.43 -3.47 -4.50
N LEU A 99 -0.91 -4.70 -4.67
CA LEU A 99 -0.17 -5.77 -5.31
C LEU A 99 -0.31 -5.65 -6.83
N PHE A 100 0.80 -5.45 -7.51
CA PHE A 100 0.87 -5.46 -8.97
C PHE A 100 1.39 -6.81 -9.46
N ASN A 101 0.60 -7.51 -10.27
CA ASN A 101 0.99 -8.74 -10.94
C ASN A 101 1.21 -8.47 -12.43
N ALA A 102 2.46 -8.58 -12.86
CA ALA A 102 2.87 -8.30 -14.23
C ALA A 102 2.97 -9.56 -15.09
N SER A 103 2.31 -10.68 -14.76
CA SER A 103 2.39 -11.96 -15.48
C SER A 103 2.13 -11.88 -16.99
N ASN A 104 1.35 -10.89 -17.45
CA ASN A 104 1.02 -10.70 -18.87
C ASN A 104 1.93 -9.67 -19.58
N ILE A 105 2.98 -9.18 -18.92
CA ILE A 105 3.91 -8.17 -19.45
C ILE A 105 5.30 -8.80 -19.66
N ALA A 106 6.00 -8.44 -20.73
CA ALA A 106 7.35 -8.93 -21.02
C ALA A 106 8.37 -8.44 -19.98
N SER A 107 9.45 -9.20 -19.75
CA SER A 107 10.58 -8.74 -18.92
C SER A 107 11.18 -7.46 -19.51
N GLY A 108 11.53 -6.50 -18.66
CA GLY A 108 12.03 -5.21 -19.13
C GLY A 108 11.99 -4.11 -18.09
N VAL A 109 12.37 -2.91 -18.53
CA VAL A 109 12.28 -1.67 -17.76
C VAL A 109 10.98 -0.96 -18.11
N TYR A 110 10.26 -0.52 -17.09
CA TYR A 110 9.03 0.25 -17.22
C TYR A 110 9.05 1.42 -16.24
N TYR A 111 8.14 2.36 -16.46
CA TYR A 111 7.93 3.51 -15.59
C TYR A 111 6.49 3.54 -15.14
N TYR A 112 6.25 3.65 -13.84
CA TYR A 112 4.91 3.90 -13.32
C TYR A 112 4.85 5.34 -12.82
N GLN A 113 3.75 6.00 -13.12
CA GLN A 113 3.52 7.40 -12.77
C GLN A 113 2.20 7.51 -12.02
N ILE A 114 2.22 8.24 -10.91
CA ILE A 114 1.02 8.73 -10.24
C ILE A 114 0.73 10.14 -10.70
N ASN A 115 -0.55 10.43 -10.91
CA ASN A 115 -1.11 11.76 -11.08
C ASN A 115 -2.26 11.93 -10.10
N SER A 116 -2.22 12.98 -9.28
CA SER A 116 -3.30 13.36 -8.37
C SER A 116 -3.27 14.85 -8.08
N GLY A 117 -4.34 15.58 -8.40
CA GLY A 117 -4.35 17.04 -8.34
C GLY A 117 -3.21 17.67 -9.16
N SER A 118 -2.34 18.43 -8.48
CA SER A 118 -1.13 19.04 -9.07
C SER A 118 0.13 18.18 -8.90
N PHE A 119 0.02 17.03 -8.23
CA PHE A 119 1.14 16.14 -7.98
C PHE A 119 1.30 15.12 -9.10
N THR A 120 2.51 15.05 -9.65
CA THR A 120 2.95 14.02 -10.58
C THR A 120 4.30 13.48 -10.12
N GLN A 121 4.40 12.16 -9.97
CA GLN A 121 5.68 11.51 -9.67
C GLN A 121 5.82 10.23 -10.48
N THR A 122 7.01 10.01 -11.03
CA THR A 122 7.34 8.82 -11.82
C THR A 122 8.43 8.02 -11.14
N ARG A 123 8.30 6.70 -11.16
CA ARG A 123 9.27 5.73 -10.66
C ARG A 123 9.55 4.67 -11.71
N LYS A 124 10.77 4.14 -11.68
CA LYS A 124 11.22 3.07 -12.59
C LYS A 124 11.06 1.72 -11.91
N LEU A 125 10.52 0.73 -12.60
CA LEU A 125 10.47 -0.66 -12.16
C LEU A 125 11.13 -1.59 -13.17
N MET A 126 11.71 -2.69 -12.69
CA MET A 126 12.40 -3.69 -13.49
C MET A 126 11.75 -5.05 -13.29
N LEU A 127 11.09 -5.57 -14.33
CA LEU A 127 10.49 -6.89 -14.35
C LEU A 127 11.49 -7.90 -14.88
N MET A 128 11.78 -8.95 -14.10
CA MET A 128 12.69 -10.03 -14.49
C MET A 128 12.02 -11.39 -14.27
N LYS A 129 11.30 -11.88 -15.30
CA LYS A 129 10.73 -13.24 -15.31
C LYS A 129 11.73 -14.30 -15.74
#